data_AF-A0A1A0TL51-F1
#
_entry.id   AF-A0A1A0TL51-F1
#
_cell.length_a   1.000
_cell.length_b   1.000
_cell.length_c   1.000
_cell.angle_alpha   90.00
_cell.angle_beta   90.00
_cell.angle_gamma   90.00
#
_symmetry.space_group_name_H-M   'P 1'
#
loop_
_entity.id
_entity.type
_entity.pdbx_description
1 polymer ?
#
loop_
_entity_poly.entity_id
_entity_poly.type
_entity_poly.pdbx_seq_one_letter_code
_entity_poly.pdbx_strand_id
1 'polypeptide(L)'
;MVIVGCTSVTRGSAEADGAAVPQYRASVSASIEESIAQSSARESERQASLTTAAIHTSCEDLSSSSVDAINAVNAYVDAFNDNAADVNVRARPAIDALNISADLVSSGTTDVLSPELRSALDAWVGAARDLAGTIERDAGPEEFNTAVNRLNDSKEVALELCDASY
;
A
#
# COMPACT_ATOMS: atom_id res chain seq x y z
N MET A 1 51.18 26.51 -58.39
CA MET A 1 50.05 25.66 -58.81
C MET A 1 48.81 26.20 -58.12
N VAL A 2 47.94 26.90 -58.84
CA VAL A 2 46.73 27.52 -58.27
C VAL A 2 45.55 26.65 -58.65
N ILE A 3 44.92 26.01 -57.65
CA ILE A 3 43.65 25.30 -57.83
C ILE A 3 42.55 26.36 -57.86
N VAL A 4 41.98 26.60 -59.03
CA VAL A 4 40.79 27.45 -59.19
C VAL A 4 39.57 26.56 -59.04
N GLY A 5 39.00 26.51 -57.83
CA GLY A 5 37.73 25.85 -57.58
C GLY A 5 36.58 26.78 -57.96
N CYS A 6 35.86 26.46 -59.04
CA CYS A 6 34.59 27.11 -59.36
C CYS A 6 33.52 26.65 -58.35
N THR A 7 33.40 27.31 -57.21
CA THR A 7 32.25 27.13 -56.32
C THR A 7 31.07 27.93 -56.89
N SER A 8 30.16 27.28 -57.61
CA SER A 8 28.89 27.92 -58.00
C SER A 8 27.98 27.99 -56.78
N VAL A 9 27.80 29.19 -56.23
CA VAL A 9 26.77 29.44 -55.21
C VAL A 9 25.43 29.58 -55.94
N THR A 10 24.63 28.52 -55.97
CA THR A 10 23.23 28.61 -56.37
C THR A 10 22.46 29.36 -55.28
N ARG A 11 22.03 30.59 -55.57
CA ARG A 11 21.04 31.29 -54.73
C ARG A 11 19.69 30.62 -54.92
N GLY A 12 19.27 29.83 -53.94
CA GLY A 12 17.89 29.39 -53.78
C GLY A 12 17.26 30.13 -52.59
N SER A 13 16.05 30.65 -52.75
CA SER A 13 15.19 31.01 -51.62
C SER A 13 14.58 29.72 -51.07
N ALA A 14 14.85 29.40 -49.80
CA ALA A 14 14.15 28.33 -49.11
C ALA A 14 12.72 28.81 -48.82
N GLU A 15 11.79 28.50 -49.72
CA GLU A 15 10.36 28.71 -49.49
C GLU A 15 9.72 27.37 -49.10
N ALA A 16 8.81 27.40 -48.13
CA ALA A 16 8.07 26.22 -47.74
C ALA A 16 7.17 25.77 -48.90
N ASP A 17 7.20 24.47 -49.23
CA ASP A 17 6.31 23.90 -50.23
C ASP A 17 4.85 24.05 -49.75
N GLY A 18 4.09 24.91 -50.43
CA GLY A 18 2.71 25.21 -50.09
C GLY A 18 1.78 24.00 -50.09
N ALA A 19 2.13 22.93 -50.82
CA ALA A 19 1.39 21.66 -50.80
C ALA A 19 1.72 20.80 -49.56
N ALA A 20 2.95 20.90 -49.04
CA ALA A 20 3.41 20.11 -47.89
C ALA A 20 3.07 20.76 -46.53
N VAL A 21 2.93 22.09 -46.47
CA VAL A 21 2.62 22.83 -45.22
C VAL A 21 1.36 22.32 -44.50
N PRO A 22 0.22 22.09 -45.17
CA PRO A 22 -0.99 21.57 -44.52
C PRO A 22 -0.80 20.14 -43.99
N GLN A 23 -0.09 19.30 -44.74
CA GLN A 23 0.19 17.90 -44.37
C GLN A 23 1.09 17.84 -43.12
N TYR A 24 2.13 18.68 -43.07
CA TYR A 24 2.99 18.81 -41.90
C TYR A 24 2.23 19.32 -40.67
N ARG A 25 1.35 20.32 -40.83
CA ARG A 25 0.52 20.81 -39.71
C ARG A 25 -0.41 19.71 -39.19
N ALA A 26 -1.04 18.95 -40.08
CA ALA A 26 -1.89 17.83 -39.71
C ALA A 26 -1.11 16.73 -38.97
N SER A 27 0.10 16.39 -39.43
CA SER A 27 0.93 15.37 -38.77
C SER A 27 1.43 15.82 -37.40
N VAL A 28 1.81 17.10 -37.25
CA VAL A 28 2.19 17.68 -35.95
C VAL A 28 1.00 17.68 -34.99
N SER A 29 -0.16 18.16 -35.42
CA SER A 29 -1.38 18.14 -34.58
C SER A 29 -1.74 16.72 -34.14
N ALA A 30 -1.74 15.76 -35.07
CA ALA A 30 -2.02 14.35 -34.76
C ALA A 30 -0.97 13.77 -33.79
N SER A 31 0.31 14.11 -33.96
CA SER A 31 1.38 13.67 -33.05
C SER A 31 1.22 14.25 -31.64
N ILE A 32 0.77 15.50 -31.52
CA ILE A 32 0.49 16.14 -30.23
C ILE A 32 -0.69 15.47 -29.54
N GLU A 33 -1.80 15.24 -30.27
CA GLU A 33 -2.98 14.55 -29.74
C GLU A 33 -2.63 13.14 -29.25
N GLU A 34 -1.90 12.37 -30.07
CA GLU A 34 -1.43 11.04 -29.71
C GLU A 34 -0.49 11.08 -28.49
N SER A 35 0.43 12.06 -28.43
CA SER A 35 1.34 12.22 -27.29
C SER A 35 0.58 12.52 -25.99
N ILE A 36 -0.45 13.37 -26.05
CA ILE A 36 -1.31 13.68 -24.91
C ILE A 36 -2.07 12.43 -24.46
N ALA A 37 -2.69 11.71 -25.41
CA ALA A 37 -3.44 10.49 -25.12
C ALA A 37 -2.56 9.39 -24.51
N GLN A 38 -1.36 9.16 -25.05
CA GLN A 38 -0.43 8.19 -24.50
C GLN A 38 0.11 8.62 -23.13
N SER A 39 0.39 9.91 -22.93
CA SER A 39 0.87 10.41 -21.65
C SER A 39 -0.19 10.26 -20.56
N SER A 40 -1.46 10.58 -20.87
CA SER A 40 -2.55 10.43 -19.91
C SER A 40 -2.85 8.97 -19.60
N ALA A 41 -2.80 8.08 -20.59
CA ALA A 41 -2.95 6.64 -20.39
C ALA A 41 -1.86 6.08 -19.47
N ARG A 42 -0.58 6.39 -19.75
CA ARG A 42 0.55 5.94 -18.91
C ARG A 42 0.49 6.47 -17.49
N GLU A 43 0.10 7.72 -17.30
CA GLU A 43 -0.06 8.26 -15.94
C GLU A 43 -1.23 7.58 -15.22
N SER A 44 -2.32 7.27 -15.91
CA SER A 44 -3.46 6.54 -15.34
C SER A 44 -3.05 5.12 -14.91
N GLU A 45 -2.30 4.41 -15.76
CA GLU A 45 -1.72 3.10 -15.44
C GLU A 45 -0.76 3.18 -14.24
N ARG A 46 0.09 4.21 -14.19
CA ARG A 46 1.01 4.43 -13.07
C ARG A 46 0.25 4.63 -11.76
N GLN A 47 -0.78 5.47 -11.75
CA GLN A 47 -1.61 5.71 -10.57
C GLN A 47 -2.32 4.42 -10.12
N ALA A 48 -2.90 3.65 -11.05
CA ALA A 48 -3.51 2.37 -10.74
C ALA A 48 -2.50 1.40 -10.10
N SER A 49 -1.28 1.31 -10.64
CA SER A 49 -0.23 0.43 -10.10
C SER A 49 0.22 0.81 -8.68
N LEU A 50 0.31 2.11 -8.38
CA LEU A 50 0.65 2.59 -7.04
C LEU A 50 -0.47 2.31 -6.04
N THR A 51 -1.72 2.44 -6.47
CA THR A 51 -2.89 2.08 -5.65
C THR A 51 -2.87 0.61 -5.28
N THR A 52 -2.68 -0.28 -6.27
CA THR A 52 -2.57 -1.73 -6.02
C THR A 52 -1.40 -2.04 -5.07
N ALA A 53 -0.23 -1.44 -5.30
CA ALA A 53 0.94 -1.65 -4.44
C ALA A 53 0.69 -1.21 -2.98
N ALA A 54 0.00 -0.08 -2.78
CA ALA A 54 -0.34 0.42 -1.44
C ALA A 54 -1.32 -0.51 -0.72
N ILE A 55 -2.32 -1.03 -1.43
CA ILE A 55 -3.27 -2.03 -0.89
C ILE A 55 -2.52 -3.29 -0.47
N HIS A 56 -1.69 -3.84 -1.37
CA HIS A 56 -0.93 -5.06 -1.11
C HIS A 56 0.01 -4.91 0.08
N THR A 57 0.72 -3.78 0.17
CA THR A 57 1.62 -3.48 1.30
C THR A 57 0.87 -3.50 2.62
N SER A 58 -0.29 -2.82 2.69
CA SER A 58 -1.10 -2.78 3.92
C SER A 58 -1.61 -4.16 4.33
N CYS A 59 -1.96 -4.99 3.36
CA CYS A 59 -2.40 -6.36 3.58
C CYS A 59 -1.26 -7.31 3.97
N GLU A 60 -0.05 -7.13 3.42
CA GLU A 60 1.15 -7.85 3.84
C GLU A 60 1.57 -7.48 5.27
N ASP A 61 1.50 -6.19 5.61
CA ASP A 61 1.77 -5.71 6.97
C ASP A 61 0.83 -6.39 7.97
N LEU A 62 -0.49 -6.37 7.72
CA LEU A 62 -1.47 -7.08 8.55
C LEU A 62 -1.17 -8.58 8.65
N SER A 63 -0.97 -9.24 7.51
CA SER A 63 -0.77 -10.70 7.45
C SER A 63 0.45 -11.12 8.28
N SER A 64 1.57 -10.43 8.10
CA SER A 64 2.82 -10.75 8.81
C SER A 64 2.77 -10.35 10.29
N SER A 65 2.35 -9.13 10.62
CA SER A 65 2.37 -8.63 11.99
C SER A 65 1.30 -9.28 12.88
N SER A 66 0.18 -9.74 12.31
CA SER A 66 -0.86 -10.45 13.07
C SER A 66 -0.37 -11.82 13.55
N VAL A 67 0.45 -12.52 12.77
CA VAL A 67 1.05 -13.81 13.19
C VAL A 67 1.97 -13.60 14.38
N ASP A 68 2.84 -12.58 14.33
CA ASP A 68 3.76 -12.27 15.43
C ASP A 68 3.01 -11.88 16.71
N ALA A 69 1.98 -11.02 16.59
CA ALA A 69 1.14 -10.63 17.71
C ALA A 69 0.40 -11.82 18.34
N ILE A 70 -0.21 -12.69 17.53
CA ILE A 70 -0.94 -13.87 18.01
C ILE A 70 0.01 -14.86 18.68
N ASN A 71 1.21 -15.08 18.12
CA ASN A 71 2.21 -15.96 18.73
C ASN A 71 2.65 -15.46 20.10
N ALA A 72 2.85 -14.14 20.25
CA ALA A 72 3.19 -13.53 21.53
C ALA A 72 2.05 -13.65 22.56
N VAL A 73 0.80 -13.43 22.14
CA VAL A 73 -0.40 -13.62 22.98
C VAL A 73 -0.54 -15.08 23.40
N ASN A 74 -0.37 -16.04 22.49
CA ASN A 74 -0.44 -17.47 22.82
C ASN A 74 0.63 -17.86 23.84
N ALA A 75 1.87 -17.35 23.69
CA ALA A 75 2.92 -17.59 24.67
C ALA A 75 2.60 -17.00 26.06
N TYR A 76 1.87 -15.89 26.13
CA TYR A 76 1.35 -15.34 27.37
C TYR A 76 0.23 -16.21 27.96
N VAL A 77 -0.73 -16.65 27.14
CA VAL A 77 -1.83 -17.53 27.56
C VAL A 77 -1.32 -18.87 28.07
N ASP A 78 -0.33 -19.47 27.40
CA ASP A 78 0.31 -20.72 27.82
C ASP A 78 0.95 -20.57 29.21
N ALA A 79 1.74 -19.50 29.41
CA ALA A 79 2.34 -19.21 30.72
C ALA A 79 1.26 -19.00 31.80
N PHE A 80 0.16 -18.32 31.47
CA PHE A 80 -0.94 -18.07 32.39
C PHE A 80 -1.63 -19.37 32.81
N ASN A 81 -1.95 -20.23 31.85
CA ASN A 81 -2.60 -21.52 32.10
C ASN A 81 -1.72 -22.47 32.91
N ASP A 82 -0.41 -22.47 32.66
CA ASP A 82 0.56 -23.30 33.38
C ASP A 82 0.89 -22.77 34.79
N ASN A 83 0.30 -21.64 35.20
CA ASN A 83 0.67 -20.91 36.42
C ASN A 83 2.19 -20.67 36.51
N ALA A 84 2.80 -20.39 35.35
CA ALA A 84 4.23 -20.26 35.25
C ALA A 84 4.72 -18.99 35.96
N ALA A 85 5.90 -19.05 36.57
CA ALA A 85 6.47 -17.89 37.27
C ALA A 85 6.80 -16.73 36.31
N ASP A 86 6.85 -16.98 34.99
CA ASP A 86 7.20 -16.04 33.93
C ASP A 86 5.98 -15.39 33.24
N VAL A 87 4.75 -15.57 33.72
CA VAL A 87 3.54 -14.89 33.15
C VAL A 87 3.75 -13.39 32.97
N ASN A 88 4.27 -12.72 34.01
CA ASN A 88 4.56 -11.28 33.97
C ASN A 88 5.67 -10.93 32.95
N VAL A 89 6.58 -11.86 32.68
CA VAL A 89 7.63 -11.70 31.67
C VAL A 89 7.06 -11.84 30.25
N ARG A 90 6.01 -12.64 30.07
CA ARG A 90 5.33 -12.85 28.78
C ARG A 90 4.29 -11.78 28.45
N ALA A 91 3.74 -11.09 29.44
CA ALA A 91 2.76 -10.03 29.25
C ALA A 91 3.30 -8.87 28.39
N ARG A 92 4.50 -8.36 28.70
CA ARG A 92 5.09 -7.21 27.97
C ARG A 92 5.34 -7.51 26.48
N PRO A 93 5.99 -8.63 26.09
CA PRO A 93 6.11 -9.02 24.69
C PRO A 93 4.76 -9.12 23.95
N ALA A 94 3.71 -9.65 24.59
CA ALA A 94 2.38 -9.71 23.99
C ALA A 94 1.78 -8.32 23.74
N ILE A 95 1.87 -7.43 24.74
CA ILE A 95 1.43 -6.03 24.64
C ILE A 95 2.19 -5.30 23.52
N ASP A 96 3.51 -5.45 23.49
CA ASP A 96 4.36 -4.77 22.51
C ASP A 96 4.07 -5.27 21.09
N ALA A 97 3.93 -6.59 20.89
CA ALA A 97 3.62 -7.15 19.58
C ALA A 97 2.24 -6.72 19.06
N LEU A 98 1.23 -6.64 19.93
CA LEU A 98 -0.10 -6.12 19.58
C LEU A 98 -0.04 -4.65 19.16
N ASN A 99 0.67 -3.81 19.91
CA ASN A 99 0.81 -2.39 19.59
C ASN A 99 1.64 -2.17 18.31
N ILE A 100 2.73 -2.91 18.11
CA ILE A 100 3.53 -2.86 16.89
C ILE A 100 2.67 -3.23 15.68
N SER A 101 1.88 -4.31 15.78
CA SER A 101 0.97 -4.72 14.72
C SER A 101 -0.09 -3.66 14.42
N ALA A 102 -0.68 -3.07 15.46
CA ALA A 102 -1.63 -1.97 15.31
C ALA A 102 -1.00 -0.74 14.62
N ASP A 103 0.24 -0.39 14.99
CA ASP A 103 0.93 0.77 14.43
C ASP A 103 1.32 0.55 12.97
N LEU A 104 1.85 -0.62 12.62
CA LEU A 104 2.17 -1.00 11.24
C LEU A 104 0.92 -0.91 10.34
N VAL A 105 -0.17 -1.58 10.73
CA VAL A 105 -1.42 -1.56 9.96
C VAL A 105 -1.99 -0.15 9.85
N SER A 106 -2.00 0.62 10.95
CA SER A 106 -2.50 2.00 10.93
C SER A 106 -1.70 2.93 10.02
N SER A 107 -0.40 2.64 9.82
CA SER A 107 0.45 3.42 8.93
C SER A 107 0.15 3.18 7.44
N GLY A 108 -0.38 2.00 7.11
CA GLY A 108 -0.84 1.64 5.76
C GLY A 108 -2.27 2.10 5.45
N THR A 109 -3.06 2.45 6.47
CA THR A 109 -4.44 2.93 6.31
C THR A 109 -4.47 4.31 5.64
N THR A 110 -4.75 4.35 4.34
CA THR A 110 -4.78 5.59 3.54
C THR A 110 -6.10 5.77 2.78
N ASP A 111 -6.29 6.98 2.21
CA ASP A 111 -7.47 7.31 1.41
C ASP A 111 -7.60 6.52 0.11
N VAL A 112 -6.55 5.81 -0.28
CA VAL A 112 -6.46 4.96 -1.47
C VAL A 112 -7.18 3.63 -1.30
N LEU A 113 -7.33 3.17 -0.05
CA LEU A 113 -8.06 1.94 0.28
C LEU A 113 -9.57 2.13 0.10
N SER A 114 -10.29 1.06 -0.27
CA SER A 114 -11.75 1.07 -0.23
C SER A 114 -12.26 1.38 1.19
N PRO A 115 -13.44 2.01 1.34
CA PRO A 115 -14.02 2.28 2.65
C PRO A 115 -14.16 1.02 3.51
N GLU A 116 -14.53 -0.10 2.91
CA GLU A 116 -14.72 -1.38 3.57
C GLU A 116 -13.40 -1.94 4.10
N LEU A 117 -12.34 -1.97 3.26
CA LEU A 117 -11.02 -2.45 3.68
C LEU A 117 -10.44 -1.55 4.78
N ARG A 118 -10.56 -0.24 4.63
CA ARG A 118 -10.12 0.73 5.64
C ARG A 118 -10.79 0.48 6.99
N SER A 119 -12.11 0.31 6.99
CA SER A 119 -12.86 0.04 8.21
C SER A 119 -12.46 -1.28 8.86
N ALA A 120 -12.11 -2.31 8.07
CA ALA A 120 -11.67 -3.59 8.59
C ALA A 120 -10.26 -3.51 9.21
N LEU A 121 -9.33 -2.80 8.56
CA LEU A 121 -8.00 -2.53 9.11
C LEU A 121 -8.09 -1.72 10.41
N ASP A 122 -8.93 -0.69 10.45
CA ASP A 122 -9.16 0.10 11.66
C ASP A 122 -9.78 -0.74 12.79
N ALA A 123 -10.67 -1.67 12.46
CA ALA A 123 -11.24 -2.61 13.44
C ALA A 123 -10.17 -3.54 14.03
N TRP A 124 -9.24 -4.04 13.21
CA TRP A 124 -8.07 -4.79 13.68
C TRP A 124 -7.19 -3.95 14.62
N VAL A 125 -6.85 -2.73 14.21
CA VAL A 125 -6.04 -1.78 15.00
C VAL A 125 -6.69 -1.53 16.37
N GLY A 126 -8.00 -1.29 16.39
CA GLY A 126 -8.77 -1.12 17.62
C GLY A 126 -8.74 -2.36 18.51
N ALA A 127 -9.04 -3.53 17.95
CA ALA A 127 -9.07 -4.79 18.70
C ALA A 127 -7.69 -5.18 19.27
N ALA A 128 -6.61 -4.93 18.54
CA ALA A 128 -5.25 -5.19 18.99
C ALA A 128 -4.87 -4.31 20.19
N ARG A 129 -5.17 -3.01 20.13
CA ARG A 129 -4.94 -2.07 21.23
C ARG A 129 -5.83 -2.37 22.44
N ASP A 130 -7.08 -2.77 22.21
CA ASP A 130 -8.00 -3.20 23.27
C ASP A 130 -7.47 -4.43 24.01
N LEU A 131 -7.00 -5.45 23.29
CA LEU A 131 -6.41 -6.64 23.91
C LEU A 131 -5.13 -6.30 24.65
N ALA A 132 -4.26 -5.45 24.09
CA ALA A 132 -3.04 -5.00 24.76
C ALA A 132 -3.36 -4.32 26.10
N GLY A 133 -4.33 -3.41 26.12
CA GLY A 133 -4.78 -2.79 27.37
C GLY A 133 -5.42 -3.79 28.35
N THR A 134 -6.03 -4.86 27.84
CA THR A 134 -6.66 -5.92 28.64
C THR A 134 -5.63 -6.78 29.35
N ILE A 135 -4.51 -7.08 28.67
CA ILE A 135 -3.34 -7.72 29.28
C ILE A 135 -2.68 -6.77 30.29
N GLU A 136 -2.50 -5.50 29.93
CA GLU A 136 -1.82 -4.52 30.79
C GLU A 136 -2.52 -4.30 32.13
N ARG A 137 -3.87 -4.32 32.14
CA ARG A 137 -4.67 -4.14 33.36
C ARG A 137 -4.92 -5.44 34.13
N ASP A 138 -4.37 -6.57 33.69
CA ASP A 138 -4.61 -7.90 34.26
C ASP A 138 -6.12 -8.21 34.37
N ALA A 139 -6.84 -8.01 33.28
CA ALA A 139 -8.29 -8.23 33.26
C ALA A 139 -8.65 -9.71 33.49
N GLY A 140 -9.85 -9.94 34.03
CA GLY A 140 -10.35 -11.29 34.27
C GLY A 140 -10.54 -12.10 32.98
N PRO A 141 -10.60 -13.45 33.06
CA PRO A 141 -10.65 -14.33 31.88
C PRO A 141 -11.80 -14.06 30.91
N GLU A 142 -12.97 -13.62 31.41
CA GLU A 142 -14.13 -13.30 30.56
C GLU A 142 -13.87 -12.09 29.66
N GLU A 143 -13.29 -11.03 30.22
CA GLU A 143 -12.95 -9.82 29.48
C GLU A 143 -11.82 -10.09 28.50
N PHE A 144 -10.79 -10.84 28.92
CA PHE A 144 -9.71 -11.28 28.05
C PHE A 144 -10.23 -12.09 26.85
N ASN A 145 -11.05 -13.11 27.08
CA ASN A 145 -11.62 -13.95 26.01
C ASN A 145 -12.50 -13.14 25.07
N THR A 146 -13.23 -12.15 25.59
CA THR A 146 -14.02 -11.23 24.76
C THR A 146 -13.13 -10.40 23.85
N ALA A 147 -12.01 -9.86 24.36
CA ALA A 147 -11.05 -9.10 23.57
C ALA A 147 -10.35 -9.98 22.51
N VAL A 148 -9.97 -11.21 22.86
CA VAL A 148 -9.39 -12.18 21.91
C VAL A 148 -10.36 -12.52 20.79
N ASN A 149 -11.64 -12.73 21.08
CA ASN A 149 -12.65 -13.01 20.05
C ASN A 149 -12.78 -11.83 19.08
N ARG A 150 -12.87 -10.59 19.59
CA ARG A 150 -12.89 -9.38 18.75
C ARG A 150 -11.65 -9.25 17.87
N LEU A 151 -10.48 -9.58 18.41
CA LEU A 151 -9.23 -9.59 17.66
C LEU A 151 -9.27 -10.61 16.52
N ASN A 152 -9.75 -11.82 16.79
CA ASN A 152 -9.85 -12.88 15.77
C ASN A 152 -10.89 -12.55 14.70
N ASP A 153 -12.06 -12.04 15.09
CA ASP A 153 -13.13 -11.68 14.16
C ASP A 153 -12.67 -10.54 13.22
N SER A 154 -12.05 -9.49 13.78
CA SER A 154 -11.52 -8.38 12.97
C SER A 154 -10.40 -8.81 12.02
N LYS A 155 -9.53 -9.74 12.47
CA LYS A 155 -8.50 -10.34 11.61
C LYS A 155 -9.10 -11.08 10.42
N GLU A 156 -10.10 -11.93 10.67
CA GLU A 156 -10.73 -12.74 9.62
C GLU A 156 -11.35 -11.85 8.55
N VAL A 157 -12.15 -10.86 8.97
CA VAL A 157 -12.77 -9.89 8.05
C VAL A 157 -11.73 -9.10 7.27
N ALA A 158 -10.67 -8.61 7.93
CA ALA A 158 -9.63 -7.84 7.27
C ALA A 158 -8.82 -8.67 6.26
N LEU A 159 -8.48 -9.92 6.61
CA LEU A 159 -7.77 -10.83 5.71
C LEU A 159 -8.63 -11.28 4.53
N GLU A 160 -9.94 -11.49 4.71
CA GLU A 160 -10.86 -11.81 3.61
C GLU A 160 -10.94 -10.65 2.60
N LEU A 161 -11.04 -9.41 3.09
CA LEU A 161 -11.05 -8.23 2.22
C LEU A 161 -9.70 -8.00 1.54
N CYS A 162 -8.60 -8.32 2.23
CA CYS A 162 -7.27 -8.31 1.64
C CYS A 162 -7.14 -9.33 0.52
N ASP A 163 -7.59 -10.58 0.71
CA ASP A 163 -7.55 -11.61 -0.34
C ASP A 163 -8.39 -11.21 -1.56
N ALA A 164 -9.54 -10.58 -1.34
CA ALA A 164 -10.39 -10.05 -2.41
C ALA A 164 -9.76 -8.88 -3.22
N SER A 165 -8.62 -8.34 -2.76
CA SER A 165 -7.92 -7.23 -3.40
C SER A 165 -6.72 -7.63 -4.28
N TYR A 166 -6.38 -8.93 -4.29
CA TYR A 166 -5.37 -9.55 -5.17
C TYR A 166 -5.97 -10.08 -6.47
#